data_AF-A0A1H6DCS0-F1
#
_entry.id   AF-A0A1H6DCS0-F1
#
_cell.length_a   1.000
_cell.length_b   1.000
_cell.length_c   1.000
_cell.angle_alpha   90.00
_cell.angle_beta   90.00
_cell.angle_gamma   90.00
#
_symmetry.space_group_name_H-M   'P 1'
#
loop_
_entity.id
_entity.type
_entity.pdbx_description
1 polymer ?
#
loop_
_entity_poly.entity_id
_entity_poly.type
_entity_poly.pdbx_seq_one_letter_code
_entity_poly.pdbx_strand_id
1 'polypeptide(L)' 'MSDDQGVRQSTDGTIVVTGHYRGTARATGRAYEAEFVHLWRVTDGRISWLHQYTDTVRWHQALAPATG' A
#
# COMPACT_ATOMS: atom_id res chain seq x y z
N MET A 1 -16.89 -2.08 1.42
CA MET A 1 -15.47 -1.87 1.76
C MET A 1 -15.06 -3.15 2.46
N SER A 2 -14.03 -3.87 2.00
CA SER A 2 -13.55 -5.04 2.75
C SER A 2 -13.09 -4.55 4.13
N ASP A 3 -13.41 -5.27 5.21
CA ASP A 3 -13.13 -4.91 6.63
C ASP A 3 -11.63 -4.72 6.96
N ASP A 4 -10.76 -4.86 5.96
CA ASP A 4 -9.31 -4.86 6.05
C ASP A 4 -8.67 -3.51 5.66
N GLN A 5 -9.46 -2.49 5.34
CA GLN A 5 -8.98 -1.15 5.02
C GLN A 5 -9.52 -0.13 6.04
N GLY A 6 -8.63 0.66 6.64
CA GLY A 6 -8.96 1.66 7.65
C GLY A 6 -8.50 3.05 7.24
N VAL A 7 -9.29 4.07 7.55
CA VAL A 7 -8.94 5.48 7.35
C VAL A 7 -9.09 6.23 8.67
N ARG A 8 -8.06 6.98 9.06
CA ARG A 8 -8.05 7.83 10.26
C ARG A 8 -7.39 9.15 9.92
N GLN A 9 -7.79 10.23 10.58
CA GLN A 9 -7.14 11.53 10.48
C GLN A 9 -6.46 11.86 11.81
N SER A 10 -5.21 12.29 11.78
CA SER A 10 -4.51 12.82 12.95
C SER A 10 -4.87 14.27 13.22
N THR A 11 -4.50 14.77 14.40
CA THR A 11 -4.77 16.14 14.84
C THR A 11 -4.06 17.21 13.99
N ASP A 12 -2.97 16.85 13.31
CA ASP A 12 -2.24 17.73 12.38
C ASP A 12 -2.78 17.68 10.94
N GLY A 13 -3.88 16.95 10.71
CA GLY A 13 -4.55 16.85 9.42
C GLY A 13 -4.01 15.78 8.48
N THR A 14 -2.99 15.02 8.88
CA THR A 14 -2.51 13.86 8.10
C THR A 14 -3.58 12.77 8.05
N ILE A 15 -3.86 12.24 6.86
CA ILE A 15 -4.75 11.09 6.69
C ILE A 15 -3.89 9.83 6.69
N VAL A 16 -4.21 8.90 7.58
CA VAL A 16 -3.58 7.58 7.71
C VAL A 16 -4.52 6.55 7.12
N VAL A 17 -4.06 5.85 6.09
CA VAL A 17 -4.78 4.75 5.45
C VAL A 17 -4.02 3.46 5.68
N THR A 18 -4.67 2.43 6.19
CA THR A 18 -4.05 1.13 6.49
C THR A 18 -4.78 0.03 5.76
N GLY A 19 -4.05 -1.00 5.33
CA GLY A 19 -4.64 -2.27 4.90
C GLY A 19 -3.67 -3.14 4.12
N HIS A 20 -4.18 -4.05 3.30
CA HIS A 20 -3.36 -4.99 2.53
C HIS A 20 -3.50 -4.79 1.03
N TYR A 21 -2.37 -4.82 0.33
CA TYR A 21 -2.33 -5.14 -1.10
C TYR A 21 -2.51 -6.64 -1.27
N ARG A 22 -3.43 -7.06 -2.13
CA ARG A 22 -3.60 -8.45 -2.56
C ARG A 22 -3.66 -8.49 -4.08
N GLY A 23 -2.89 -9.38 -4.68
CA GLY A 23 -2.92 -9.52 -6.14
C GLY A 23 -1.96 -10.57 -6.68
N THR A 24 -1.83 -10.57 -8.00
CA THR A 24 -0.93 -11.45 -8.74
C THR A 24 0.02 -10.60 -9.57
N ALA A 25 1.33 -10.79 -9.38
CA ALA A 25 2.35 -10.07 -10.11
C ALA A 25 2.31 -10.46 -11.59
N ARG A 26 2.02 -9.50 -12.48
CA ARG A 26 1.82 -9.74 -13.92
C ARG A 26 3.01 -10.46 -14.58
N ALA A 27 4.24 -10.07 -14.24
CA ALA A 27 5.44 -10.59 -14.87
C ALA A 27 5.76 -12.04 -14.48
N THR A 28 5.36 -12.45 -13.27
CA THR A 28 5.80 -13.72 -12.68
C THR A 28 4.64 -14.69 -12.40
N GLY A 29 3.40 -14.21 -12.49
CA GLY A 29 2.20 -14.98 -12.14
C GLY A 29 2.06 -15.27 -10.64
N ARG A 30 2.96 -14.76 -9.79
CA ARG A 30 2.95 -15.08 -8.35
C ARG A 30 1.93 -14.25 -7.59
N ALA A 31 1.13 -14.90 -6.76
CA ALA A 31 0.26 -14.23 -5.81
C ALA A 31 1.09 -13.55 -4.71
N TYR A 32 0.61 -12.44 -4.20
CA TYR A 32 1.21 -11.74 -3.07
C TYR A 32 0.17 -11.05 -2.21
N GLU A 33 0.53 -10.89 -0.96
CA GLU A 33 -0.15 -10.08 0.03
C GLU A 33 0.89 -9.25 0.78
N ALA A 34 0.67 -7.94 0.89
CA ALA A 34 1.59 -7.01 1.56
C ALA A 34 0.80 -5.96 2.34
N GLU A 35 1.01 -5.88 3.65
CA GLU A 35 0.44 -4.84 4.49
C GLU A 35 1.03 -3.47 4.11
N PHE A 36 0.25 -2.41 4.27
CA PHE A 36 0.68 -1.05 4.02
C PHE A 36 0.08 -0.03 4.99
N VAL A 37 0.79 1.09 5.11
CA VAL A 37 0.28 2.37 5.62
C VAL A 37 0.57 3.46 4.60
N HIS A 38 -0.43 4.23 4.21
CA HIS A 38 -0.24 5.49 3.50
C HIS A 38 -0.49 6.67 4.42
N LEU A 39 0.39 7.66 4.33
CA LEU A 39 0.21 8.97 4.94
C LEU A 39 -0.08 9.96 3.81
N TRP A 40 -1.22 10.64 3.87
CA TRP A 40 -1.61 11.65 2.88
C TRP A 40 -1.71 13.03 3.51
N ARG A 41 -1.40 14.05 2.71
CA ARG A 41 -1.92 15.40 2.90
C ARG A 41 -2.88 15.72 1.78
N VAL A 42 -3.95 16.44 2.10
CA VAL A 42 -4.97 16.87 1.13
C VAL A 42 -5.04 18.39 1.12
N THR A 43 -5.01 18.96 -0.08
CA THR A 43 -5.14 20.40 -0.33
C THR A 43 -6.13 20.58 -1.47
N ASP A 44 -7.12 21.44 -1.31
CA ASP A 44 -8.19 21.70 -2.29
C ASP A 44 -8.88 20.41 -2.80
N GLY A 45 -9.13 19.48 -1.87
CA GLY A 45 -9.79 18.20 -2.18
C GLY A 45 -8.93 17.20 -2.96
N ARG A 46 -7.63 17.47 -3.14
CA ARG A 46 -6.69 16.57 -3.85
C ARG A 46 -5.55 16.14 -2.93
N ILE A 47 -5.05 14.91 -3.11
CA ILE A 47 -3.83 14.46 -2.41
C ILE A 47 -2.66 15.31 -2.91
N SER A 48 -2.05 16.08 -2.03
CA SER A 48 -0.90 16.95 -2.32
C SER A 48 0.43 16.32 -1.91
N TRP A 49 0.41 15.28 -1.07
CA TRP A 49 1.60 14.52 -0.67
C TRP A 49 1.23 13.10 -0.24
N LEU A 50 2.14 12.15 -0.50
CA LEU A 50 2.03 10.75 -0.13
C LEU A 50 3.36 10.25 0.44
N HIS A 51 3.31 9.54 1.55
CA HIS A 51 4.38 8.64 2.00
C HIS A 51 3.81 7.25 2.25
N GLN A 52 4.52 6.24 1.76
CA GLN A 52 4.07 4.85 1.81
C GLN A 52 5.06 4.01 2.60
N TYR A 53 4.52 3.28 3.57
CA TYR A 53 5.15 2.12 4.18
C TYR A 53 4.45 0.87 3.67
N THR A 54 5.21 -0.15 3.30
CA THR A 54 4.65 -1.45 2.91
C THR A 54 5.69 -2.55 3.13
N ASP A 55 5.26 -3.80 3.24
CA ASP A 55 6.15 -4.96 3.23
C ASP A 55 6.83 -5.11 1.86
N THR A 56 7.99 -4.46 1.71
CA THR A 56 8.77 -4.46 0.47
C THR A 56 9.38 -5.82 0.15
N VAL A 57 9.56 -6.70 1.14
CA VAL A 57 10.06 -8.06 0.92
C VAL A 57 9.02 -8.88 0.18
N ARG A 58 7.74 -8.78 0.54
CA ARG A 58 6.64 -9.45 -0.18
C ARG A 58 6.55 -8.98 -1.63
N TRP A 59 6.69 -7.68 -1.85
CA TRP A 59 6.78 -7.13 -3.21
C TRP A 59 7.97 -7.69 -3.98
N HIS A 60 9.16 -7.68 -3.39
CA HIS A 60 10.35 -8.20 -4.03
C HIS A 60 10.21 -9.68 -4.40
N GLN A 61 9.71 -10.52 -3.48
CA GLN A 61 9.43 -11.93 -3.73
C GLN A 61 8.38 -12.12 -4.83
N ALA A 62 7.36 -11.26 -4.90
CA ALA A 62 6.34 -11.32 -5.94
C ALA A 62 6.87 -10.93 -7.32
N LEU A 63 7.84 -10.03 -7.40
CA LEU A 63 8.33 -9.44 -8.66
C LEU A 63 9.64 -10.03 -9.19
N ALA A 64 10.50 -10.60 -8.33
CA ALA A 64 11.83 -11.10 -8.73
C ALA A 64 11.74 -12.17 -9.84
N PRO A 65 12.55 -12.11 -10.90
CA PRO A 65 12.57 -13.18 -11.91
C PRO A 65 12.77 -14.55 -11.26
N ALA A 66 12.23 -15.61 -11.87
CA ALA A 66 12.63 -16.96 -11.46
C ALA A 66 14.14 -17.10 -11.68
N THR A 67 14.89 -17.46 -10.64
CA THR A 67 16.30 -17.81 -10.80
C THR A 67 16.34 -19.09 -11.62
N GLY A 68 16.85 -18.99 -12.85
CA GLY A 68 17.19 -20.15 -13.69
C GLY A 68 18.46 -20.83 -13.22
#